data_AF-A0A954LDJ5-F1
#
_entry.id   AF-A0A954LDJ5-F1
#
_cell.length_a   1.000
_cell.length_b   1.000
_cell.length_c   1.000
_cell.angle_alpha   90.00
_cell.angle_beta   90.00
_cell.angle_gamma   90.00
#
_symmetry.space_group_name_H-M   'P 1'
#
loop_
_entity.id
_entity.type
_entity.pdbx_description
1 polymer ?
#
loop_
_entity_poly.entity_id
_entity_poly.type
_entity_poly.pdbx_seq_one_letter_code
_entity_poly.pdbx_strand_id
1 'polypeptide(L)'
;MALTFDGAFEGIIHLGAADSEPGAFEVCVLLASSKEAADRDFPAGHRLTYLPDLPHSDAIIVLRGVTDEWVHRHRITFSGADWVVKSGVHGPGPNLWSEENVRVDEAGVLHLSVVRREDKWECAEVYIDKPLGYGEYRWNISGQFSEFDPNVVVGLFLYEDQSREFDFELSKWGDVSRPNSQFVVQPASASRMHRFDMEGRSRISVSLDWHEGYVWCRCWDAESLDEDPFAEWMYTGNDVPKEGNLRPHINLWLLKGVPQSGTGDFHLSVESFAHSDKLDATHIAE
;
A
#
# COMPACT_ATOMS: atom_id res chain seq x y z
N MET A 1 -17.99 -27.95 6.71
CA MET A 1 -18.55 -26.59 6.77
C MET A 1 -19.83 -26.67 7.60
N ALA A 2 -19.99 -25.79 8.59
CA ALA A 2 -21.23 -25.67 9.36
C ALA A 2 -21.82 -24.29 9.10
N LEU A 3 -23.15 -24.21 8.92
CA LEU A 3 -23.89 -22.96 8.89
C LEU A 3 -24.11 -22.48 10.32
N THR A 4 -23.71 -21.25 10.62
CA THR A 4 -24.08 -20.59 11.89
C THR A 4 -25.45 -19.94 11.76
N PHE A 5 -26.10 -19.69 12.90
CA PHE A 5 -27.49 -19.20 12.98
C PHE A 5 -27.70 -17.79 12.39
N ASP A 6 -26.62 -17.06 12.10
CA ASP A 6 -26.59 -15.71 11.54
C ASP A 6 -26.26 -15.67 10.03
N GLY A 7 -26.14 -16.84 9.38
CA GLY A 7 -25.82 -16.92 7.96
C GLY A 7 -24.33 -16.80 7.63
N ALA A 8 -23.45 -16.76 8.63
CA ALA A 8 -22.02 -16.94 8.42
C ALA A 8 -21.70 -18.43 8.16
N PHE A 9 -20.60 -18.66 7.44
CA PHE A 9 -20.06 -19.99 7.19
C PHE A 9 -18.63 -20.06 7.71
N GLU A 10 -18.31 -21.17 8.38
CA GLU A 10 -16.93 -21.49 8.77
C GLU A 10 -16.53 -22.83 8.15
N GLY A 11 -15.35 -22.86 7.54
CA GLY A 11 -14.79 -24.03 6.87
C GLY A 11 -13.29 -24.13 7.10
N ILE A 12 -12.83 -25.33 7.48
CA ILE A 12 -11.41 -25.65 7.54
C ILE A 12 -11.02 -26.25 6.19
N ILE A 13 -10.07 -25.61 5.50
CA ILE A 13 -9.46 -26.16 4.29
C ILE A 13 -8.17 -26.87 4.70
N HIS A 14 -8.14 -28.18 4.51
CA HIS A 14 -6.90 -28.95 4.64
C HIS A 14 -6.15 -28.89 3.32
N LEU A 15 -5.18 -27.99 3.26
CA LEU A 15 -4.17 -28.01 2.21
C LEU A 15 -3.24 -29.20 2.47
N GLY A 16 -2.64 -29.75 1.41
CA GLY A 16 -1.81 -30.95 1.47
C GLY A 16 -0.72 -30.91 2.55
N ALA A 17 0.04 -32.00 2.65
CA ALA A 17 1.15 -32.10 3.61
C ALA A 17 2.09 -30.88 3.55
N ALA A 18 2.78 -30.58 4.65
CA ALA A 18 3.59 -29.37 4.81
C ALA A 18 4.69 -29.20 3.73
N ASP A 19 5.05 -30.29 3.05
CA ASP A 19 6.03 -30.40 1.96
C ASP A 19 5.42 -30.26 0.54
N SER A 20 4.11 -30.02 0.43
CA SER A 20 3.48 -29.77 -0.88
C SER A 20 3.98 -28.45 -1.47
N GLU A 21 4.31 -28.44 -2.76
CA GLU A 21 4.76 -27.23 -3.44
C GLU A 21 3.74 -26.08 -3.31
N PRO A 22 4.20 -24.82 -3.24
CA PRO A 22 3.32 -23.66 -3.29
C PRO A 22 2.42 -23.71 -4.52
N GLY A 23 1.14 -23.45 -4.33
CA GLY A 23 0.17 -23.46 -5.41
C GLY A 23 -0.98 -22.50 -5.13
N ALA A 24 -1.58 -22.00 -6.21
CA ALA A 24 -2.86 -21.30 -6.15
C ALA A 24 -3.99 -22.32 -6.27
N PHE A 25 -5.05 -22.12 -5.50
CA PHE A 25 -6.29 -22.88 -5.63
C PHE A 25 -7.47 -21.93 -5.56
N GLU A 26 -8.52 -22.23 -6.32
CA GLU A 26 -9.78 -21.51 -6.26
C GLU A 26 -10.72 -22.25 -5.31
N VAL A 27 -11.35 -21.51 -4.40
CA VAL A 27 -12.41 -22.03 -3.54
C VAL A 27 -13.75 -21.60 -4.13
N CYS A 28 -14.54 -22.56 -4.58
CA CYS A 28 -15.92 -22.31 -4.99
C CYS A 28 -16.86 -22.67 -3.84
N VAL A 29 -17.65 -21.71 -3.37
CA VAL A 29 -18.72 -21.94 -2.38
C VAL A 29 -20.04 -22.00 -3.12
N LEU A 30 -20.70 -23.16 -3.06
CA LEU A 30 -22.04 -23.35 -3.64
C LEU A 30 -23.10 -23.13 -2.57
N LEU A 31 -23.95 -22.14 -2.78
CA LEU A 31 -25.09 -21.83 -1.90
C LEU A 31 -26.37 -22.33 -2.55
N ALA A 32 -27.03 -23.29 -1.92
CA ALA A 32 -28.38 -23.70 -2.32
C ALA A 32 -29.42 -22.70 -1.81
N SER A 33 -30.51 -22.52 -2.56
CA SER A 33 -31.60 -21.59 -2.22
C SER A 33 -32.46 -22.08 -1.05
N SER A 34 -32.41 -23.37 -0.70
CA SER A 34 -33.04 -23.94 0.49
C SER A 34 -32.30 -25.18 0.97
N LYS A 35 -32.62 -25.64 2.19
CA LYS A 35 -32.10 -26.90 2.73
C LYS A 35 -32.51 -28.11 1.89
N GLU A 36 -33.76 -28.15 1.42
CA GLU A 36 -34.26 -29.24 0.57
C GLU A 36 -33.55 -29.27 -0.78
N ALA A 37 -33.22 -28.10 -1.34
CA ALA A 37 -32.39 -28.01 -2.54
C ALA A 37 -30.95 -28.47 -2.26
N ALA A 38 -30.38 -28.11 -1.11
CA ALA A 38 -29.06 -28.59 -0.69
C ALA A 38 -29.02 -30.11 -0.55
N ASP A 39 -30.00 -30.71 0.13
CA ASP A 39 -30.06 -32.15 0.37
C ASP A 39 -30.31 -32.94 -0.93
N ARG A 40 -31.03 -32.35 -1.90
CA ARG A 40 -31.30 -32.95 -3.23
C ARG A 40 -30.09 -32.86 -4.15
N ASP A 41 -29.48 -31.68 -4.25
CA ASP A 41 -28.46 -31.37 -5.27
C ASP A 41 -27.03 -31.63 -4.76
N PHE A 42 -26.82 -31.57 -3.44
CA PHE A 42 -25.51 -31.73 -2.79
C PHE A 42 -25.60 -32.63 -1.54
N PRO A 43 -26.05 -33.89 -1.65
CA PRO A 43 -26.20 -34.77 -0.50
C PRO A 43 -24.86 -35.01 0.21
N ALA A 44 -24.90 -35.20 1.53
CA ALA A 44 -23.71 -35.41 2.34
C ALA A 44 -22.82 -36.56 1.79
N GLY A 45 -21.54 -36.28 1.61
CA GLY A 45 -20.57 -37.23 1.04
C GLY A 45 -20.51 -37.24 -0.50
N HIS A 46 -21.30 -36.41 -1.19
CA HIS A 46 -21.20 -36.26 -2.63
C HIS A 46 -19.94 -35.49 -3.03
N ARG A 47 -19.20 -36.02 -4.00
CA ARG A 47 -18.01 -35.38 -4.58
C ARG A 47 -18.35 -34.83 -5.96
N LEU A 48 -18.21 -33.52 -6.12
CA LEU A 48 -18.32 -32.88 -7.43
C LEU A 48 -17.02 -33.10 -8.22
N THR A 49 -17.13 -33.70 -9.41
CA THR A 49 -16.00 -33.86 -10.35
C THR A 49 -15.91 -32.73 -11.36
N TYR A 50 -16.94 -31.89 -11.44
CA TYR A 50 -17.03 -30.68 -12.25
C TYR A 50 -17.93 -29.68 -11.52
N LEU A 51 -17.67 -28.39 -11.67
CA LEU A 51 -18.54 -27.35 -11.14
C LEU A 51 -19.79 -27.24 -12.01
N PRO A 52 -21.00 -27.22 -11.42
CA PRO A 52 -22.22 -26.94 -12.17
C PRO A 52 -22.21 -25.48 -12.65
N ASP A 53 -22.83 -25.24 -13.80
CA ASP A 53 -23.00 -23.91 -14.39
C ASP A 53 -23.96 -23.07 -13.52
N LEU A 54 -23.40 -22.28 -12.61
CA LEU A 54 -24.10 -21.50 -11.60
C LEU A 54 -23.69 -20.03 -11.70
N PRO A 55 -24.55 -19.08 -11.33
CA PRO A 55 -24.21 -17.66 -11.32
C PRO A 55 -22.98 -17.43 -10.41
N HIS A 56 -21.93 -16.86 -11.01
CA HIS A 56 -20.67 -16.62 -10.33
C HIS A 56 -20.74 -15.35 -9.46
N SER A 57 -20.18 -15.43 -8.26
CA SER A 57 -19.71 -14.26 -7.52
C SER A 57 -18.22 -14.05 -7.82
N ASP A 58 -17.65 -12.90 -7.47
CA ASP A 58 -16.22 -12.63 -7.65
C ASP A 58 -15.39 -13.71 -6.92
N ALA A 59 -14.30 -14.14 -7.56
CA ALA A 59 -13.45 -15.20 -7.01
C ALA A 59 -12.79 -14.75 -5.69
N ILE A 60 -12.90 -15.58 -4.66
CA ILE A 60 -12.11 -15.45 -3.43
C ILE A 60 -10.81 -16.24 -3.63
N ILE A 61 -9.70 -15.52 -3.80
CA ILE A 61 -8.36 -16.13 -3.83
C ILE A 61 -7.91 -16.32 -2.39
N VAL A 62 -7.74 -17.57 -1.96
CA VAL A 62 -7.17 -17.91 -0.65
C VAL A 62 -5.72 -18.31 -0.84
N LEU A 63 -4.79 -17.51 -0.33
CA LEU A 63 -3.37 -17.85 -0.29
C LEU A 63 -3.07 -18.61 1.01
N ARG A 64 -2.37 -19.74 0.92
CA ARG A 64 -1.83 -20.43 2.09
C ARG A 64 -0.77 -19.52 2.72
N GLY A 65 -1.07 -18.97 3.89
CA GLY A 65 -0.09 -18.28 4.72
C GLY A 65 1.04 -19.26 5.08
N VAL A 66 2.25 -18.95 4.62
CA VAL A 66 3.47 -19.58 5.12
C VAL A 66 3.61 -19.12 6.57
N THR A 67 3.71 -20.07 7.51
CA THR A 67 4.03 -19.77 8.91
C THR A 67 5.31 -18.94 8.98
N ASP A 68 5.37 -17.97 9.90
CA ASP A 68 6.42 -16.93 10.03
C ASP A 68 7.89 -17.44 10.02
N GLU A 69 8.13 -18.74 10.16
CA GLU A 69 9.46 -19.34 10.17
C GLU A 69 10.12 -19.53 8.79
N TRP A 70 9.41 -19.30 7.67
CA TRP A 70 9.98 -19.44 6.31
C TRP A 70 9.85 -18.22 5.40
N VAL A 71 9.27 -17.12 5.88
CA VAL A 71 9.42 -15.83 5.19
C VAL A 71 10.71 -15.21 5.72
N HIS A 72 11.82 -15.44 5.04
CA HIS A 72 12.89 -14.45 5.08
C HIS A 72 12.30 -13.17 4.48
N ARG A 73 11.64 -12.36 5.32
CA ARG A 73 11.25 -11.01 4.94
C ARG A 73 12.56 -10.30 4.67
N HIS A 74 12.90 -10.13 3.40
CA HIS A 74 14.10 -9.41 3.04
C HIS A 74 14.03 -8.04 3.69
N ARG A 75 15.11 -7.68 4.37
CA ARG A 75 15.22 -6.41 5.09
C ARG A 75 16.40 -5.64 4.56
N ILE A 76 16.21 -4.33 4.47
CA ILE A 76 17.26 -3.37 4.19
C ILE A 76 17.35 -2.39 5.36
N THR A 77 18.54 -1.84 5.58
CA THR A 77 18.73 -0.74 6.53
C THR A 77 18.83 0.55 5.74
N PHE A 78 17.92 1.49 6.01
CA PHE A 78 17.87 2.79 5.36
C PHE A 78 17.51 3.86 6.39
N SER A 79 18.24 4.98 6.37
CA SER A 79 18.08 6.09 7.34
C SER A 79 18.08 5.64 8.81
N GLY A 80 18.90 4.65 9.14
CA GLY A 80 19.04 4.11 10.51
C GLY A 80 17.88 3.23 10.98
N ALA A 81 16.90 2.92 10.12
CA ALA A 81 15.79 2.02 10.40
C ALA A 81 15.85 0.75 9.55
N ASP A 82 15.28 -0.35 10.05
CA ASP A 82 15.12 -1.60 9.32
C ASP A 82 13.77 -1.62 8.61
N TRP A 83 13.81 -1.75 7.29
CA TRP A 83 12.64 -1.80 6.43
C TRP A 83 12.47 -3.21 5.89
N VAL A 84 11.25 -3.72 5.95
CA VAL A 84 10.83 -4.94 5.26
C VAL A 84 10.55 -4.62 3.81
N VAL A 85 11.08 -5.43 2.90
CA VAL A 85 10.81 -5.35 1.46
C VAL A 85 9.61 -6.24 1.11
N LYS A 86 8.64 -5.67 0.41
CA LYS A 86 7.45 -6.39 -0.06
C LYS A 86 7.77 -7.14 -1.35
N SER A 87 7.29 -8.38 -1.44
CA SER A 87 7.49 -9.24 -2.61
C SER A 87 6.25 -10.08 -2.92
N GLY A 88 6.10 -10.51 -4.17
CA GLY A 88 4.95 -11.32 -4.62
C GLY A 88 3.79 -10.49 -5.17
N VAL A 89 2.62 -11.10 -5.34
CA VAL A 89 1.44 -10.42 -5.92
C VAL A 89 0.55 -9.89 -4.80
N HIS A 90 0.48 -8.57 -4.66
CA HIS A 90 -0.28 -7.90 -3.60
C HIS A 90 -0.86 -6.57 -4.10
N GLY A 91 -1.83 -6.04 -3.36
CA GLY A 91 -2.35 -4.70 -3.60
C GLY A 91 -1.33 -3.58 -3.26
N PRO A 92 -1.62 -2.33 -3.65
CA PRO A 92 -2.79 -1.90 -4.43
C PRO A 92 -2.78 -2.43 -5.86
N GLY A 93 -3.97 -2.69 -6.42
CA GLY A 93 -4.12 -3.20 -7.79
C GLY A 93 -3.48 -4.57 -8.04
N PRO A 94 -3.39 -5.01 -9.32
CA PRO A 94 -2.79 -6.28 -9.71
C PRO A 94 -1.27 -6.15 -9.86
N ASN A 95 -0.56 -5.66 -8.84
CA ASN A 95 0.88 -5.41 -8.91
C ASN A 95 1.71 -6.61 -8.45
N LEU A 96 2.82 -6.85 -9.15
CA LEU A 96 3.88 -7.75 -8.74
C LEU A 96 4.99 -6.94 -8.06
N TRP A 97 5.32 -7.27 -6.83
CA TRP A 97 6.35 -6.62 -6.03
C TRP A 97 7.63 -7.46 -6.07
N SER A 98 8.76 -6.81 -6.32
CA SER A 98 10.05 -7.49 -6.51
C SER A 98 11.12 -6.88 -5.63
N GLU A 99 11.84 -7.71 -4.90
CA GLU A 99 12.95 -7.28 -4.04
C GLU A 99 14.10 -6.71 -4.88
N GLU A 100 14.25 -7.14 -6.13
CA GLU A 100 15.25 -6.62 -7.07
C GLU A 100 15.03 -5.14 -7.42
N ASN A 101 13.84 -4.61 -7.16
CA ASN A 101 13.51 -3.20 -7.39
C ASN A 101 13.76 -2.31 -6.17
N VAL A 102 14.37 -2.86 -5.11
CA VAL A 102 14.74 -2.14 -3.90
C VAL A 102 16.25 -2.28 -3.68
N ARG A 103 16.95 -1.16 -3.60
CA ARG A 103 18.36 -1.14 -3.21
C ARG A 103 18.70 0.10 -2.40
N VAL A 104 19.65 -0.04 -1.49
CA VAL A 104 20.31 1.11 -0.85
C VAL A 104 21.71 1.22 -1.46
N ASP A 105 22.06 2.41 -1.94
CA ASP A 105 23.38 2.63 -2.54
C ASP A 105 24.46 2.95 -1.50
N GLU A 106 25.70 3.12 -1.97
CA GLU A 106 26.86 3.43 -1.10
C GLU A 106 26.74 4.79 -0.39
N ALA A 107 25.92 5.71 -0.90
CA ALA A 107 25.64 6.99 -0.26
C ALA A 107 24.51 6.90 0.79
N GLY A 108 23.90 5.72 0.96
CA GLY A 108 22.80 5.49 1.88
C GLY A 108 21.42 5.91 1.34
N VAL A 109 21.31 6.17 0.03
CA VAL A 109 20.04 6.52 -0.62
C VAL A 109 19.28 5.25 -0.98
N LEU A 110 18.00 5.20 -0.62
CA LEU A 110 17.09 4.11 -1.00
C LEU A 110 16.54 4.38 -2.41
N HIS A 111 16.66 3.40 -3.29
CA HIS A 111 16.13 3.44 -4.64
C HIS A 111 15.00 2.43 -4.80
N LEU A 112 13.86 2.90 -5.29
CA LEU A 112 12.73 2.09 -5.73
C LEU A 112 12.62 2.19 -7.25
N SER A 113 12.25 1.08 -7.91
CA SER A 113 12.01 1.08 -9.35
C SER A 113 10.73 0.35 -9.76
N VAL A 114 10.13 0.84 -10.84
CA VAL A 114 9.15 0.09 -11.62
C VAL A 114 9.80 -0.23 -12.96
N VAL A 115 9.92 -1.51 -13.27
CA VAL A 115 10.58 -1.99 -14.48
C VAL A 115 9.84 -3.18 -15.09
N ARG A 116 10.05 -3.41 -16.38
CA ARG A 116 9.50 -4.58 -17.07
C ARG A 116 10.54 -5.69 -17.19
N ARG A 117 10.31 -6.84 -16.55
CA ARG A 117 11.11 -8.07 -16.68
C ARG A 117 10.23 -9.19 -17.23
N GLU A 118 10.70 -9.92 -18.25
CA GLU A 118 10.00 -11.09 -18.82
C GLU A 118 8.50 -10.86 -19.09
N ASP A 119 8.17 -9.74 -19.73
CA ASP A 119 6.78 -9.31 -20.04
C ASP A 119 5.88 -8.99 -18.85
N LYS A 120 6.42 -8.89 -17.64
CA LYS A 120 5.71 -8.46 -16.43
C LYS A 120 6.27 -7.14 -15.92
N TRP A 121 5.38 -6.29 -15.43
CA TRP A 121 5.75 -5.10 -14.69
C TRP A 121 5.95 -5.46 -13.23
N GLU A 122 7.08 -5.04 -12.68
CA GLU A 122 7.44 -5.24 -11.29
C GLU A 122 7.56 -3.89 -10.60
N CYS A 123 7.01 -3.80 -9.39
CA CYS A 123 6.97 -2.61 -8.54
C CYS A 123 7.84 -2.79 -7.30
N ALA A 124 7.93 -1.76 -6.47
CA ALA A 124 8.73 -1.76 -5.25
C ALA A 124 7.97 -1.15 -4.08
N GLU A 125 8.05 -1.79 -2.91
CA GLU A 125 7.54 -1.24 -1.65
C GLU A 125 8.40 -1.71 -0.49
N VAL A 126 8.61 -0.79 0.45
CA VAL A 126 9.24 -1.07 1.74
C VAL A 126 8.40 -0.50 2.88
N TYR A 127 8.45 -1.13 4.04
CA TYR A 127 7.75 -0.66 5.22
C TYR A 127 8.48 -0.97 6.53
N ILE A 128 8.29 -0.15 7.55
CA ILE A 128 8.76 -0.47 8.90
C ILE A 128 7.69 -1.34 9.59
N ASP A 129 8.07 -2.54 10.05
CA ASP A 129 7.11 -3.51 10.59
C ASP A 129 6.53 -3.10 11.95
N LYS A 130 7.22 -2.22 12.68
CA LYS A 130 6.79 -1.71 13.99
C LYS A 130 6.19 -0.31 13.84
N PRO A 131 5.07 -0.01 14.50
CA PRO A 131 4.53 1.35 14.54
C PRO A 131 5.50 2.25 15.31
N LEU A 132 5.64 3.50 14.85
CA LEU A 132 6.50 4.50 15.49
C LEU A 132 5.70 5.46 16.39
N GLY A 133 4.37 5.44 16.32
CA GLY A 133 3.50 6.28 17.14
C GLY A 133 3.25 7.67 16.55
N TYR A 134 2.70 8.56 17.36
CA TYR A 134 2.51 9.95 16.94
C TYR A 134 3.82 10.68 16.64
N GLY A 135 3.73 11.80 15.92
CA GLY A 135 4.86 12.67 15.63
C GLY A 135 4.95 13.05 14.15
N GLU A 136 6.08 13.65 13.80
CA GLU A 136 6.35 14.07 12.44
C GLU A 136 7.16 13.00 11.69
N TYR A 137 6.62 12.55 10.57
CA TYR A 137 7.27 11.69 9.60
C TYR A 137 7.72 12.52 8.41
N ARG A 138 9.01 12.47 8.07
CA ARG A 138 9.59 13.26 6.99
C ARG A 138 10.37 12.40 6.02
N TRP A 139 10.12 12.61 4.73
CA TRP A 139 10.85 11.99 3.63
C TRP A 139 11.46 13.07 2.75
N ASN A 140 12.71 12.88 2.34
CA ASN A 140 13.32 13.61 1.24
C ASN A 140 13.41 12.68 0.03
N ILE A 141 12.79 13.06 -1.08
CA ILE A 141 12.76 12.24 -2.29
C ILE A 141 13.20 13.03 -3.51
N SER A 142 13.78 12.33 -4.47
CA SER A 142 14.11 12.85 -5.80
C SER A 142 13.76 11.87 -6.92
N GLY A 143 13.50 12.42 -8.10
CA GLY A 143 13.17 11.66 -9.30
C GLY A 143 12.79 12.56 -10.46
N GLN A 144 12.57 11.93 -11.62
CA GLN A 144 12.10 12.63 -12.81
C GLN A 144 10.57 12.73 -12.80
N PHE A 145 10.02 13.38 -11.77
CA PHE A 145 8.58 13.38 -11.48
C PHE A 145 7.71 13.90 -12.64
N SER A 146 8.23 14.85 -13.42
CA SER A 146 7.55 15.37 -14.62
C SER A 146 7.45 14.35 -15.76
N GLU A 147 8.31 13.33 -15.77
CA GLU A 147 8.36 12.27 -16.77
C GLU A 147 7.61 11.01 -16.35
N PHE A 148 7.07 10.97 -15.12
CA PHE A 148 6.32 9.82 -14.65
C PHE A 148 5.06 9.62 -15.50
N ASP A 149 4.89 8.38 -15.94
CA ASP A 149 3.68 7.98 -16.65
C ASP A 149 2.44 8.23 -15.77
N PRO A 150 1.28 8.59 -16.34
CA PRO A 150 0.11 8.92 -15.53
C PRO A 150 -0.37 7.80 -14.60
N ASN A 151 -0.04 6.54 -14.88
CA ASN A 151 -0.35 5.41 -14.00
C ASN A 151 0.71 5.14 -12.94
N VAL A 152 1.85 5.82 -12.95
CA VAL A 152 2.87 5.67 -11.89
C VAL A 152 2.39 6.39 -10.64
N VAL A 153 2.52 5.72 -9.49
CA VAL A 153 2.16 6.26 -8.18
C VAL A 153 3.34 6.08 -7.24
N VAL A 154 3.82 7.19 -6.69
CA VAL A 154 4.65 7.18 -5.47
C VAL A 154 3.71 7.33 -4.29
N GLY A 155 3.82 6.46 -3.29
CA GLY A 155 3.16 6.61 -2.00
C GLY A 155 4.19 6.78 -0.90
N LEU A 156 4.04 7.82 -0.08
CA LEU A 156 4.71 8.01 1.21
C LEU A 156 3.61 8.11 2.25
N PHE A 157 3.46 7.08 3.09
CA PHE A 157 2.21 6.91 3.80
C PHE A 157 2.36 6.18 5.14
N LEU A 158 1.35 6.38 5.99
CA LEU A 158 1.15 5.61 7.21
C LEU A 158 0.00 4.65 6.98
N TYR A 159 0.20 3.35 7.25
CA TYR A 159 -0.79 2.31 6.97
C TYR A 159 -0.98 1.33 8.14
N GLU A 160 -2.24 1.10 8.48
CA GLU A 160 -2.67 0.00 9.35
C GLU A 160 -3.66 -0.91 8.61
N ASP A 161 -4.69 -0.31 8.02
CA ASP A 161 -5.74 -0.97 7.23
C ASP A 161 -6.44 0.03 6.29
N GLN A 162 -7.41 -0.43 5.49
CA GLN A 162 -8.13 0.38 4.49
C GLN A 162 -8.91 1.58 5.06
N SER A 163 -9.18 1.59 6.36
CA SER A 163 -9.87 2.69 7.06
C SER A 163 -8.93 3.57 7.88
N ARG A 164 -7.65 3.18 7.95
CA ARG A 164 -6.62 3.80 8.77
C ARG A 164 -5.35 3.91 7.94
N GLU A 165 -5.36 4.91 7.07
CA GLU A 165 -4.27 5.21 6.16
C GLU A 165 -4.24 6.71 5.86
N PHE A 166 -3.03 7.27 5.81
CA PHE A 166 -2.81 8.64 5.42
C PHE A 166 -1.62 8.73 4.48
N ASP A 167 -1.85 9.34 3.32
CA ASP A 167 -0.93 9.30 2.19
C ASP A 167 -0.52 10.70 1.75
N PHE A 168 0.77 10.83 1.42
CA PHE A 168 1.18 11.65 0.30
C PHE A 168 1.31 10.75 -0.93
N GLU A 169 0.70 11.17 -2.05
CA GLU A 169 0.81 10.45 -3.31
C GLU A 169 1.21 11.38 -4.44
N LEU A 170 2.29 11.03 -5.16
CA LEU A 170 2.67 11.68 -6.41
C LEU A 170 2.21 10.79 -7.56
N SER A 171 1.14 11.23 -8.24
CA SER A 171 0.57 10.57 -9.41
C SER A 171 -0.45 11.46 -10.10
N LYS A 172 -0.61 11.28 -11.42
CA LYS A 172 -1.75 11.79 -12.18
C LYS A 172 -2.97 10.87 -12.13
N TRP A 173 -2.87 9.70 -11.48
CA TRP A 173 -3.97 8.75 -11.31
C TRP A 173 -4.65 8.36 -12.64
N GLY A 174 -3.86 8.22 -13.71
CA GLY A 174 -4.32 7.89 -15.07
C GLY A 174 -5.02 9.04 -15.81
N ASP A 175 -5.10 10.24 -15.23
CA ASP A 175 -5.75 11.41 -15.82
C ASP A 175 -4.73 12.56 -15.99
N VAL A 176 -4.24 12.72 -17.23
CA VAL A 176 -3.23 13.72 -17.57
C VAL A 176 -3.63 15.15 -17.25
N SER A 177 -4.94 15.43 -17.15
CA SER A 177 -5.48 16.76 -16.87
C SER A 177 -5.46 17.14 -15.39
N ARG A 178 -5.19 16.19 -14.49
CA ARG A 178 -5.17 16.42 -13.04
C ARG A 178 -3.81 16.88 -12.55
N PRO A 179 -3.80 17.60 -11.41
CA PRO A 179 -2.57 17.81 -10.65
C PRO A 179 -1.92 16.47 -10.31
N ASN A 180 -0.58 16.45 -10.31
CA ASN A 180 0.20 15.23 -10.17
C ASN A 180 0.55 14.87 -8.72
N SER A 181 -0.10 15.46 -7.72
CA SER A 181 0.11 15.12 -6.31
C SER A 181 -1.12 15.33 -5.44
N GLN A 182 -1.17 14.62 -4.33
CA GLN A 182 -2.20 14.77 -3.31
C GLN A 182 -1.74 14.39 -1.91
N PHE A 183 -2.36 15.01 -0.91
CA PHE A 183 -2.50 14.44 0.42
C PHE A 183 -3.89 13.81 0.54
N VAL A 184 -4.01 12.64 1.15
CA VAL A 184 -5.31 11.97 1.32
C VAL A 184 -5.39 11.17 2.62
N VAL A 185 -6.49 11.33 3.35
CA VAL A 185 -6.88 10.45 4.45
C VAL A 185 -7.86 9.42 3.92
N GLN A 186 -7.53 8.15 4.04
CA GLN A 186 -8.39 7.07 3.57
C GLN A 186 -9.54 6.78 4.54
N PRO A 187 -10.69 6.31 4.04
CA PRO A 187 -11.04 6.18 2.63
C PRO A 187 -11.23 7.54 1.94
N ALA A 188 -10.67 7.68 0.73
CA ALA A 188 -10.65 8.92 -0.01
C ALA A 188 -12.05 9.52 -0.26
N SER A 189 -12.16 10.82 -0.07
CA SER A 189 -13.32 11.62 -0.47
C SER A 189 -12.89 13.04 -0.82
N ALA A 190 -13.78 13.84 -1.41
CA ALA A 190 -13.47 15.22 -1.77
C ALA A 190 -13.08 16.10 -0.56
N SER A 191 -13.56 15.79 0.65
CA SER A 191 -13.22 16.52 1.88
C SER A 191 -12.00 15.95 2.62
N ARG A 192 -11.50 14.79 2.21
CA ARG A 192 -10.35 14.10 2.80
C ARG A 192 -9.12 14.13 1.90
N MET A 193 -9.12 15.02 0.91
CA MET A 193 -8.07 15.07 -0.11
C MET A 193 -7.73 16.52 -0.44
N HIS A 194 -6.43 16.77 -0.59
CA HIS A 194 -5.91 18.02 -1.10
C HIS A 194 -5.00 17.73 -2.29
N ARG A 195 -5.41 18.15 -3.49
CA ARG A 195 -4.65 17.94 -4.74
C ARG A 195 -3.89 19.20 -5.13
N PHE A 196 -2.67 19.02 -5.62
CA PHE A 196 -1.77 20.10 -6.01
C PHE A 196 -0.76 19.61 -7.06
N ASP A 197 -0.06 20.54 -7.70
CA ASP A 197 0.95 20.22 -8.72
C ASP A 197 2.36 20.41 -8.15
N MET A 198 3.29 19.57 -8.58
CA MET A 198 4.72 19.69 -8.23
C MET A 198 5.41 20.84 -8.96
N GLU A 199 4.79 21.43 -9.97
CA GLU A 199 5.29 22.54 -10.79
C GLU A 199 6.69 22.28 -11.39
N GLY A 200 6.96 21.03 -11.76
CA GLY A 200 8.24 20.61 -12.35
C GLY A 200 9.37 20.36 -11.35
N ARG A 201 9.11 20.43 -10.04
CA ARG A 201 10.09 20.02 -9.01
C ARG A 201 10.47 18.55 -9.19
N SER A 202 11.74 18.25 -8.96
CA SER A 202 12.33 16.91 -9.09
C SER A 202 12.94 16.40 -7.77
N ARG A 203 12.95 17.23 -6.73
CA ARG A 203 13.45 16.91 -5.40
C ARG A 203 12.63 17.67 -4.35
N ILE A 204 12.00 16.93 -3.44
CA ILE A 204 11.04 17.51 -2.48
C ILE A 204 11.20 16.89 -1.09
N SER A 205 10.80 17.66 -0.08
CA SER A 205 10.64 17.18 1.29
C SER A 205 9.16 17.09 1.60
N VAL A 206 8.69 15.93 2.05
CA VAL A 206 7.31 15.68 2.45
C VAL A 206 7.26 15.44 3.96
N SER A 207 6.36 16.12 4.65
CA SER A 207 6.09 15.96 6.08
C SER A 207 4.64 15.56 6.31
N LEU A 208 4.45 14.53 7.14
CA LEU A 208 3.16 14.14 7.70
C LEU A 208 3.29 14.22 9.23
N ASP A 209 2.70 15.25 9.82
CA ASP A 209 2.74 15.54 11.25
C ASP A 209 1.42 15.07 11.87
N TRP A 210 1.45 13.88 12.47
CA TRP A 210 0.25 13.15 12.91
C TRP A 210 0.14 13.10 14.43
N HIS A 211 -0.99 13.58 14.93
CA HIS A 211 -1.32 13.64 16.34
C HIS A 211 -2.80 13.33 16.57
N GLU A 212 -3.22 13.28 17.84
CA GLU A 212 -4.62 13.11 18.16
C GLU A 212 -5.46 14.26 17.59
N GLY A 213 -6.39 13.92 16.70
CA GLY A 213 -7.37 14.85 16.12
C GLY A 213 -6.87 15.67 14.93
N TYR A 214 -5.60 15.55 14.51
CA TYR A 214 -5.15 16.18 13.28
C TYR A 214 -4.03 15.44 12.55
N VAL A 215 -3.93 15.73 11.25
CA VAL A 215 -2.73 15.50 10.46
C VAL A 215 -2.38 16.78 9.71
N TRP A 216 -1.14 17.24 9.85
CA TRP A 216 -0.63 18.41 9.14
C TRP A 216 0.42 17.99 8.11
N CYS A 217 0.08 18.24 6.85
CA CYS A 217 0.77 17.71 5.69
C CYS A 217 1.43 18.87 4.97
N ARG A 218 2.72 18.75 4.69
CA ARG A 218 3.49 19.85 4.08
C ARG A 218 4.48 19.31 3.06
N CYS A 219 4.72 20.09 2.02
CA CYS A 219 5.70 19.80 0.99
C CYS A 219 6.56 21.03 0.71
N TRP A 220 7.87 20.85 0.67
CA TRP A 220 8.87 21.88 0.35
C TRP A 220 9.73 21.45 -0.83
N ASP A 221 10.35 22.43 -1.46
CA ASP A 221 11.58 22.16 -2.20
C ASP A 221 12.65 21.68 -1.20
N ALA A 222 13.24 20.51 -1.41
CA ALA A 222 14.22 19.97 -0.46
C ALA A 222 15.54 20.76 -0.46
N GLU A 223 15.76 21.65 -1.43
CA GLU A 223 16.89 22.57 -1.45
C GLU A 223 16.65 23.82 -0.58
N SER A 224 15.39 24.09 -0.20
CA SER A 224 14.96 25.32 0.48
C SER A 224 13.96 25.05 1.62
N LEU A 225 14.33 24.25 2.61
CA LEU A 225 13.49 23.98 3.79
C LEU A 225 13.23 25.22 4.68
N ASP A 226 13.98 26.31 4.45
CA ASP A 226 13.84 27.58 5.18
C ASP A 226 12.74 28.48 4.58
N GLU A 227 12.15 28.10 3.45
CA GLU A 227 11.02 28.78 2.83
C GLU A 227 9.67 28.17 3.27
N ASP A 228 8.58 28.89 3.01
CA ASP A 228 7.24 28.37 3.23
C ASP A 228 6.99 27.12 2.35
N PRO A 229 6.24 26.12 2.86
CA PRO A 229 5.88 24.96 2.05
C PRO A 229 5.05 25.40 0.83
N PHE A 230 5.38 24.87 -0.35
CA PHE A 230 4.62 25.17 -1.56
C PHE A 230 3.27 24.43 -1.58
N ALA A 231 3.11 23.41 -0.74
CA ALA A 231 1.83 22.75 -0.50
C ALA A 231 1.66 22.45 0.99
N GLU A 232 0.49 22.80 1.52
CA GLU A 232 0.17 22.64 2.93
C GLU A 232 -1.31 22.28 3.10
N TRP A 233 -1.58 21.29 3.94
CA TRP A 233 -2.93 20.87 4.26
C TRP A 233 -3.04 20.38 5.69
N MET A 234 -3.96 20.99 6.44
CA MET A 234 -4.33 20.54 7.78
C MET A 234 -5.67 19.82 7.72
N TYR A 235 -5.71 18.58 8.17
CA TYR A 235 -6.93 17.79 8.27
C TYR A 235 -7.28 17.51 9.73
N THR A 236 -8.49 17.87 10.15
CA THR A 236 -9.00 17.73 11.53
C THR A 236 -10.34 16.98 11.59
N GLY A 237 -10.65 16.19 10.56
CA GLY A 237 -11.88 15.43 10.52
C GLY A 237 -11.88 14.24 11.49
N ASN A 238 -13.05 13.67 11.75
CA ASN A 238 -13.22 12.53 12.66
C ASN A 238 -12.52 11.25 12.16
N ASP A 239 -12.06 11.25 10.92
CA ASP A 239 -11.37 10.13 10.27
C ASP A 239 -9.86 10.18 10.47
N VAL A 240 -9.33 11.18 11.19
CA VAL A 240 -7.94 11.14 11.66
C VAL A 240 -7.76 9.87 12.50
N PRO A 241 -6.89 8.94 12.10
CA PRO A 241 -6.67 7.74 12.87
C PRO A 241 -6.17 8.07 14.27
N LYS A 242 -6.74 7.40 15.28
CA LYS A 242 -6.16 7.38 16.63
C LYS A 242 -4.84 6.62 16.61
N GLU A 243 -4.02 6.81 17.64
CA GLU A 243 -2.81 6.02 17.83
C GLU A 243 -3.15 4.52 17.74
N GLY A 244 -2.25 3.79 17.09
CA GLY A 244 -2.49 2.40 16.74
C GLY A 244 -1.29 1.83 16.00
N ASN A 245 -1.57 0.91 15.08
CA ASN A 245 -0.55 0.17 14.37
C ASN A 245 -0.27 0.76 12.98
N LEU A 246 -0.39 2.08 12.85
CA LEU A 246 0.02 2.83 11.66
C LEU A 246 1.53 2.71 11.51
N ARG A 247 1.95 2.19 10.36
CA ARG A 247 3.35 1.94 10.02
C ARG A 247 3.75 2.79 8.83
N PRO A 248 4.98 3.30 8.76
CA PRO A 248 5.44 4.04 7.59
C PRO A 248 5.77 3.08 6.45
N HIS A 249 5.27 3.41 5.27
CA HIS A 249 5.49 2.71 4.02
C HIS A 249 6.00 3.69 2.95
N ILE A 250 6.77 3.15 2.01
CA ILE A 250 7.23 3.83 0.80
C ILE A 250 6.99 2.87 -0.36
N ASN A 251 6.26 3.31 -1.39
CA ASN A 251 6.09 2.50 -2.59
C ASN A 251 6.23 3.32 -3.88
N LEU A 252 6.56 2.60 -4.95
CA LEU A 252 6.51 3.04 -6.33
C LEU A 252 5.82 1.93 -7.13
N TRP A 253 4.63 2.23 -7.65
CA TRP A 253 3.75 1.22 -8.22
C TRP A 253 2.91 1.74 -9.40
N LEU A 254 2.18 0.82 -10.04
CA LEU A 254 1.37 1.10 -11.21
C LEU A 254 -0.12 0.98 -10.94
N LEU A 255 -0.86 2.05 -11.19
CA LEU A 255 -2.30 2.03 -11.32
C LEU A 255 -2.68 1.01 -12.42
N LYS A 256 -3.52 0.02 -12.05
CA LYS A 256 -3.93 -1.10 -12.91
C LYS A 256 -2.80 -2.06 -13.34
N GLY A 257 -1.60 -1.97 -12.74
CA GLY A 257 -0.49 -2.88 -12.99
C GLY A 257 0.25 -2.67 -14.32
N VAL A 258 -0.02 -1.57 -15.04
CA VAL A 258 0.61 -1.27 -16.34
C VAL A 258 0.74 0.24 -16.54
N PRO A 259 1.87 0.76 -17.09
CA PRO A 259 1.98 2.15 -17.49
C PRO A 259 0.95 2.47 -18.59
N GLN A 260 0.40 3.67 -18.60
CA GLN A 260 -0.55 4.11 -19.61
C GLN A 260 0.09 4.17 -21.01
N SER A 261 1.35 4.57 -21.09
CA SER A 261 2.18 4.53 -22.31
C SER A 261 2.54 3.12 -22.76
N GLY A 262 2.47 2.13 -21.86
CA GLY A 262 2.83 0.73 -22.08
C GLY A 262 4.34 0.45 -22.03
N THR A 263 5.19 1.46 -21.81
CA THR A 263 6.65 1.35 -21.75
C THR A 263 7.23 2.32 -20.71
N GLY A 264 8.54 2.23 -20.47
CA GLY A 264 9.27 3.13 -19.56
C GLY A 264 9.59 2.49 -18.22
N ASP A 265 10.83 2.69 -17.77
CA ASP A 265 11.26 2.34 -16.42
C ASP A 265 11.20 3.60 -15.56
N PHE A 266 10.68 3.49 -14.34
CA PHE A 266 10.49 4.61 -13.44
C PHE A 266 11.31 4.39 -12.17
N HIS A 267 11.94 5.46 -11.68
CA HIS A 267 12.84 5.41 -10.55
C HIS A 267 12.53 6.51 -9.55
N LEU A 268 12.53 6.13 -8.28
CA LEU A 268 12.40 7.02 -7.14
C LEU A 268 13.64 6.85 -6.26
N SER A 269 14.26 7.97 -5.91
CA SER A 269 15.29 8.03 -4.86
C SER A 269 14.66 8.59 -3.59
N VAL A 270 14.90 7.93 -2.47
CA VAL A 270 14.56 8.39 -1.12
C VAL A 270 15.87 8.62 -0.39
N GLU A 271 16.19 9.89 -0.19
CA GLU A 271 17.48 10.33 0.33
C GLU A 271 17.53 10.22 1.84
N SER A 272 16.39 10.44 2.51
CA SER A 272 16.28 10.25 3.94
C SER A 272 14.84 10.00 4.38
N PHE A 273 14.70 9.28 5.49
CA PHE A 273 13.49 9.19 6.29
C PHE A 273 13.82 9.57 7.74
N ALA A 274 12.93 10.31 8.38
CA ALA A 274 13.00 10.59 9.81
C ALA A 274 11.61 10.53 10.44
N HIS A 275 11.57 10.06 11.68
CA HIS A 275 10.43 10.21 12.58
C HIS A 275 10.90 10.93 13.85
N SER A 276 10.08 11.87 14.34
CA SER A 276 10.36 12.59 15.57
C SER A 276 9.11 12.74 16.42
N ASP A 277 9.24 12.37 17.69
CA ASP A 277 8.21 12.55 18.71
C ASP A 277 8.12 14.03 19.05
N LYS A 278 7.21 14.78 18.42
CA LYS A 278 6.99 16.21 18.72
C LYS A 278 6.28 16.49 20.06
N LEU A 279 6.42 15.60 21.04
CA LEU A 279 5.86 15.84 22.38
C LEU A 279 6.61 16.91 23.19
N ASP A 280 7.77 17.40 22.72
CA ASP A 280 8.49 18.53 23.32
C ASP A 280 8.27 19.84 22.54
N ALA A 281 7.05 20.37 22.63
CA ALA A 281 6.78 21.79 22.42
C ALA A 281 6.19 22.40 23.70
N THR A 282 6.93 22.35 24.81
CA THR A 282 6.90 23.45 25.78
C THR A 282 7.32 24.72 25.04
N HIS A 283 6.35 25.39 24.43
CA HIS A 283 6.29 26.84 24.16
C HIS A 283 5.02 27.13 23.34
N ILE A 284 3.85 26.95 23.95
CA ILE A 284 2.78 27.94 23.76
C ILE A 284 3.04 28.98 24.85
N ALA A 285 3.94 29.92 24.53
CA ALA A 285 4.16 31.10 25.34
C ALA A 285 3.48 32.29 24.64
N GLU A 286 2.51 32.82 25.38
CA GLU A 286 1.83 34.13 25.28
C GLU A 286 0.86 34.39 24.14
#